data_AF-A0A2V6CB54-F1
#
_entry.id   AF-A0A2V6CB54-F1
#
_cell.length_a   1.000
_cell.length_b   1.000
_cell.length_c   1.000
_cell.angle_alpha   90.00
_cell.angle_beta   90.00
_cell.angle_gamma   90.00
#
_symmetry.space_group_name_H-M   'P 1'
#
loop_
_entity.id
_entity.type
_entity.pdbx_description
1 polymer ?
#
loop_
_entity_poly.entity_id
_entity_poly.type
_entity_poly.pdbx_seq_one_letter_code
_entity_poly.pdbx_strand_id
1 'polypeptide(L)'
;SALIKAQVATYKKFGIDPLLWPRNAGSYPGYVFTGEPVKLAAGHFGLGHGSGAHAPDEYYIIESANPKIQGFDGAVISFVEYLYELAK
;
A
#
# COMPACT_ATOMS: atom_id res chain seq x y z
N SER A 1 -9.50 9.52 -8.25
CA SER A 1 -8.45 10.25 -7.53
C SER A 1 -7.11 10.03 -8.20
N ALA A 2 -6.26 11.06 -8.31
CA ALA A 2 -4.87 10.91 -8.78
C ALA A 2 -4.08 9.94 -7.89
N LEU A 3 -4.25 10.05 -6.58
CA LEU A 3 -3.67 9.16 -5.56
C LEU A 3 -3.87 7.67 -5.89
N ILE A 4 -5.13 7.25 -6.04
CA ILE A 4 -5.48 5.84 -6.29
C ILE A 4 -5.00 5.37 -7.67
N LYS A 5 -5.04 6.25 -8.68
CA LYS A 5 -4.52 5.91 -10.03
C LYS A 5 -3.01 5.67 -9.99
N ALA A 6 -2.25 6.49 -9.25
CA ALA A 6 -0.81 6.31 -9.07
C ALA A 6 -0.47 5.02 -8.31
N GLN A 7 -1.25 4.65 -7.28
CA GLN A 7 -1.10 3.34 -6.61
C GLN A 7 -1.26 2.18 -7.60
N VAL A 8 -2.32 2.18 -8.41
CA VAL A 8 -2.57 1.14 -9.42
C VAL A 8 -1.47 1.09 -10.48
N ALA A 9 -1.03 2.24 -10.99
CA ALA A 9 0.06 2.31 -11.96
C ALA A 9 1.37 1.77 -11.38
N THR A 10 1.66 2.08 -10.12
CA THR A 10 2.85 1.56 -9.42
C THR A 10 2.78 0.05 -9.27
N TYR A 11 1.65 -0.53 -8.83
CA TYR A 11 1.48 -1.98 -8.78
C TYR A 11 1.73 -2.64 -10.15
N LYS A 12 1.19 -2.06 -11.22
CA LYS A 12 1.40 -2.54 -12.59
C LYS A 12 2.87 -2.46 -13.03
N LYS A 13 3.60 -1.41 -12.63
CA LYS A 13 5.06 -1.30 -12.86
C LYS A 13 5.82 -2.46 -12.22
N PHE A 14 5.36 -2.95 -11.07
CA PHE A 14 5.90 -4.15 -10.41
C PHE A 14 5.30 -5.47 -10.91
N GLY A 15 4.56 -5.47 -12.03
CA GLY A 15 3.98 -6.67 -12.63
C GLY A 15 2.77 -7.25 -11.88
N ILE A 16 2.13 -6.45 -11.01
CA ILE A 16 0.96 -6.85 -10.23
C ILE A 16 -0.29 -6.24 -10.86
N ASP A 17 -1.32 -7.05 -11.09
CA ASP A 17 -2.67 -6.56 -11.41
C ASP A 17 -3.50 -6.48 -10.11
N PRO A 18 -3.67 -5.29 -9.51
CA PRO A 18 -4.21 -5.19 -8.17
C PRO A 18 -5.74 -5.30 -8.16
N LEU A 19 -6.27 -5.98 -7.15
CA LEU A 19 -7.69 -5.91 -6.81
C LEU A 19 -7.97 -4.60 -6.06
N LEU A 20 -9.06 -3.92 -6.43
CA LEU A 20 -9.51 -2.71 -5.73
C LEU A 20 -10.58 -3.07 -4.69
N TRP A 21 -10.23 -2.87 -3.42
CA TRP A 21 -11.09 -3.17 -2.29
C TRP A 21 -11.60 -1.85 -1.70
N PRO A 22 -12.85 -1.44 -2.01
CA PRO A 22 -13.37 -0.15 -1.55
C PRO A 22 -13.70 -0.12 -0.06
N ARG A 23 -13.68 -1.27 0.62
CA ARG A 23 -13.89 -1.41 2.06
C ARG A 23 -12.80 -2.26 2.69
N ASN A 24 -12.42 -1.92 3.91
CA ASN A 24 -11.54 -2.69 4.76
C ASN A 24 -12.29 -3.02 6.06
N ALA A 25 -12.10 -4.22 6.61
CA ALA A 25 -12.68 -4.62 7.90
C ALA A 25 -11.90 -4.05 9.12
N GLY A 26 -10.75 -3.41 8.87
CA GLY A 26 -9.93 -2.76 9.91
C GLY A 26 -10.49 -1.43 10.40
N SER A 27 -9.94 -0.94 11.52
CA SER A 27 -10.39 0.26 12.24
C SER A 27 -9.76 1.58 11.76
N TYR A 28 -9.04 1.58 10.63
CA TYR A 28 -8.43 2.80 10.09
C TYR A 28 -9.49 3.89 9.86
N PRO A 29 -9.40 5.07 10.51
CA PRO A 29 -10.41 6.13 10.43
C PRO A 29 -10.26 6.96 9.14
N GLY A 30 -10.14 6.31 7.98
CA GLY A 30 -9.89 6.96 6.70
C GLY A 30 -10.95 8.01 6.31
N TYR A 31 -12.17 7.86 6.83
CA TYR A 31 -13.27 8.79 6.58
C TYR A 31 -12.97 10.22 7.04
N VAL A 32 -12.10 10.40 8.06
CA VAL A 32 -11.71 11.72 8.57
C VAL A 32 -10.96 12.52 7.51
N PHE A 33 -10.21 11.86 6.61
CA PHE A 33 -9.50 12.51 5.52
C PHE A 33 -10.36 12.69 4.28
N THR A 34 -11.23 11.71 3.99
CA THR A 34 -12.06 11.72 2.78
C THR A 34 -13.34 12.54 2.91
N GLY A 35 -13.79 12.83 4.13
CA GLY A 35 -14.91 13.74 4.43
C GLY A 35 -14.46 15.20 4.60
N GLU A 36 -15.43 16.10 4.72
CA GLU A 36 -15.16 17.52 5.04
C GLU A 36 -14.49 17.66 6.42
N PRO A 37 -13.60 18.65 6.63
CA PRO A 37 -13.20 19.70 5.69
C PRO A 37 -12.01 19.32 4.78
N VAL A 38 -11.38 18.16 5.02
CA VAL A 38 -10.15 17.78 4.31
C VAL A 38 -10.47 17.37 2.88
N LYS A 39 -11.46 16.50 2.68
CA LYS A 39 -11.98 16.06 1.37
C LYS A 39 -10.89 15.59 0.40
N LEU A 40 -9.83 14.97 0.92
CA LEU A 40 -8.75 14.40 0.12
C LEU A 40 -8.90 12.89 0.02
N ALA A 41 -8.46 12.32 -1.10
CA ALA A 41 -8.45 10.87 -1.24
C ALA A 41 -7.47 10.24 -0.24
N ALA A 42 -7.82 9.07 0.27
CA ALA A 42 -6.94 8.23 1.07
C ALA A 42 -7.13 6.77 0.67
N GLY A 43 -6.05 5.98 0.73
CA GLY A 43 -6.06 4.56 0.40
C GLY A 43 -4.78 3.88 0.86
N HIS A 44 -4.87 2.60 1.20
CA HIS A 44 -3.70 1.81 1.59
C HIS A 44 -2.87 1.42 0.36
N PHE A 45 -1.55 1.39 0.55
CA PHE A 45 -0.59 0.96 -0.45
C PHE A 45 0.60 0.32 0.26
N GLY A 46 1.27 -0.60 -0.43
CA GLY A 46 2.52 -1.19 0.01
C GLY A 46 2.81 -2.48 -0.75
N LEU A 47 4.09 -2.81 -0.86
CA LEU A 47 4.58 -4.14 -1.20
C LEU A 47 5.22 -4.80 0.03
N GLY A 48 5.57 -6.07 -0.11
CA GLY A 48 6.11 -6.90 0.95
C GLY A 48 5.02 -7.68 1.67
N HIS A 49 5.35 -8.23 2.83
CA HIS A 49 4.39 -8.98 3.62
C HIS A 49 4.71 -8.88 5.11
N GLY A 50 3.64 -8.68 5.87
CA GLY A 50 3.62 -8.82 7.32
C GLY A 50 2.22 -9.24 7.74
N SER A 51 2.11 -9.83 8.91
CA SER A 51 0.83 -10.29 9.46
C SER A 51 0.86 -10.29 10.97
N GLY A 52 -0.28 -10.61 11.58
CA GLY A 52 -0.41 -10.68 13.04
C GLY A 52 -0.31 -9.33 13.73
N ALA A 53 -0.60 -8.21 13.06
CA ALA A 53 -0.60 -6.89 13.69
C ALA A 53 -1.43 -6.92 14.99
N HIS A 54 -0.81 -6.53 16.12
CA HIS A 54 -1.37 -6.60 17.48
C HIS A 54 -1.42 -7.99 18.14
N ALA A 55 -0.72 -8.99 17.61
CA ALA A 55 -0.62 -10.33 18.19
C ALA A 55 0.85 -10.70 18.53
N PRO A 56 1.09 -11.67 19.44
CA PRO A 56 2.46 -12.06 19.82
C PRO A 56 3.30 -12.63 18.67
N ASP A 57 2.63 -13.09 17.60
CA ASP A 57 3.23 -13.62 16.38
C ASP A 57 3.26 -12.59 15.24
N GLU A 58 3.18 -11.29 15.56
CA GLU A 58 3.37 -10.20 14.61
C GLU A 58 4.74 -10.30 13.93
N TYR A 59 4.76 -10.17 12.60
CA TYR A 59 6.00 -10.20 11.83
C TYR A 59 5.95 -9.35 10.56
N TYR A 60 7.13 -9.06 10.04
CA TYR A 60 7.34 -8.46 8.73
C TYR A 60 8.56 -9.11 8.05
N ILE A 61 8.50 -9.29 6.73
CA ILE A 61 9.60 -9.91 5.96
C ILE A 61 10.70 -8.88 5.69
N ILE A 62 11.91 -9.17 6.17
CA ILE A 62 13.11 -8.38 5.85
C ILE A 62 13.77 -8.89 4.57
N GLU A 63 14.13 -10.17 4.54
CA GLU A 63 14.68 -10.85 3.36
C GLU A 63 13.69 -11.91 2.88
N SER A 64 13.36 -11.89 1.59
CA SER A 64 12.41 -12.84 1.02
C SER A 64 13.11 -13.92 0.22
N ALA A 65 12.89 -15.18 0.60
CA ALA A 65 13.27 -16.33 -0.23
C ALA A 65 12.28 -16.58 -1.39
N ASN A 66 11.11 -15.92 -1.37
CA ASN A 66 10.10 -16.03 -2.42
C ASN A 66 10.20 -14.80 -3.34
N PRO A 67 10.61 -14.96 -4.62
CA PRO A 67 10.79 -13.83 -5.52
C PRO A 67 9.48 -13.08 -5.85
N LYS A 68 8.31 -13.63 -5.49
CA LYS A 68 7.00 -12.97 -5.63
C LYS A 68 6.67 -12.02 -4.49
N ILE A 69 7.43 -12.06 -3.39
CA ILE A 69 7.21 -11.21 -2.21
C ILE A 69 8.44 -10.31 -2.05
N GLN A 70 8.22 -9.00 -1.99
CA GLN A 70 9.29 -8.04 -1.75
C GLN A 70 9.84 -8.20 -0.33
N GLY A 71 11.17 -8.12 -0.19
CA GLY A 71 11.81 -7.85 1.11
C GLY A 71 11.62 -6.38 1.52
N PHE A 72 12.22 -5.99 2.64
CA PHE A 72 12.07 -4.64 3.19
C PHE A 72 12.54 -3.55 2.23
N ASP A 73 13.67 -3.73 1.56
CA ASP A 73 14.19 -2.77 0.57
C ASP A 73 13.21 -2.55 -0.59
N GLY A 74 12.64 -3.64 -1.12
CA GLY A 74 11.64 -3.58 -2.19
C GLY A 74 10.33 -2.96 -1.74
N ALA A 75 9.92 -3.21 -0.49
CA ALA A 75 8.77 -2.55 0.11
C ALA A 75 8.99 -1.03 0.23
N VAL A 76 10.16 -0.59 0.71
CA VAL A 76 10.50 0.84 0.80
C VAL A 76 10.56 1.49 -0.58
N ILE A 77 11.24 0.87 -1.55
CA ILE A 77 11.31 1.38 -2.92
C ILE A 77 9.94 1.48 -3.57
N SER A 78 8.98 0.61 -3.22
CA SER A 78 7.63 0.72 -3.74
C SER A 78 6.93 2.03 -3.33
N PHE A 79 7.17 2.54 -2.13
CA PHE A 79 6.65 3.85 -1.70
C PHE A 79 7.33 5.00 -2.43
N VAL A 80 8.64 4.92 -2.66
CA VAL A 80 9.38 5.92 -3.45
C VAL A 80 8.80 5.98 -4.86
N GLU A 81 8.69 4.83 -5.53
CA GLU A 81 8.12 4.71 -6.88
C GLU A 81 6.68 5.23 -6.96
N TYR A 82 5.88 4.94 -5.93
CA TYR A 82 4.52 5.48 -5.84
C TYR A 82 4.49 7.00 -5.74
N LEU A 83 5.36 7.61 -4.92
CA LEU A 83 5.44 9.08 -4.83
C LEU A 83 5.91 9.72 -6.13
N TYR A 84 6.85 9.10 -6.84
CA TYR A 84 7.27 9.55 -8.18
C TYR A 84 6.14 9.42 -9.21
N GLU A 85 5.39 8.32 -9.19
CA GLU A 85 4.23 8.13 -10.06
C GLU A 85 3.13 9.16 -9.78
N LEU A 86 2.90 9.50 -8.51
CA LEU A 86 1.93 10.50 -8.11
C LEU A 86 2.30 11.92 -8.55
N ALA A 87 3.59 12.21 -8.69
CA ALA A 87 4.10 13.52 -9.11
C ALA A 87 4.05 13.76 -10.63
N LYS A 88 3.64 12.76 -11.43
CA LYS A 88 3.45 12.88 -12.88
C LYS A 88 2.12 13.54 -13.22
#